data_AF-A0A3C1FCH7-F1
#
_entry.id   AF-A0A3C1FCH7-F1
#
_cell.length_a   1.000
_cell.length_b   1.000
_cell.length_c   1.000
_cell.angle_alpha   90.00
_cell.angle_beta   90.00
_cell.angle_gamma   90.00
#
_symmetry.space_group_name_H-M   'P 1'
#
loop_
_entity.id
_entity.type
_entity.pdbx_description
1 polymer ?
#
loop_
_entity_poly.entity_id
_entity_poly.type
_entity_poly.pdbx_seq_one_letter_code
_entity_poly.pdbx_strand_id
1 'polypeptide(L)'
;PELLRAIVATWVDAADPLVVRAGIAAICEPRLLNDPLTATAALAACARATVTLAAIPLSDRRQDAVRVLRKGLAYCWSVAVAASPEQGLVEFFAIDTDDPDLAWVVKQNLTKQRMKKLL
;
A
#
# COMPACT_ATOMS: atom_id res chain seq x y z
N PRO A 1 15.00 8.60 8.68
CA PRO A 1 14.04 7.49 8.46
C PRO A 1 13.01 7.35 9.58
N GLU A 2 13.42 7.43 10.85
CA GLU A 2 12.52 7.29 12.00
C GLU A 2 11.38 8.32 12.04
N LEU A 3 11.69 9.62 11.98
CA LEU A 3 10.65 10.67 11.95
C LEU A 3 9.68 10.48 10.78
N LEU A 4 10.17 10.04 9.61
CA LEU A 4 9.31 9.73 8.47
C LEU A 4 8.36 8.57 8.79
N ARG A 5 8.84 7.48 9.40
CA ARG A 5 7.98 6.35 9.80
C ARG A 5 6.88 6.81 10.75
N ALA A 6 7.21 7.66 11.72
CA ALA A 6 6.22 8.21 12.66
C ALA A 6 5.16 9.07 11.95
N ILE A 7 5.59 9.99 11.08
CA ILE A 7 4.67 10.83 10.29
C ILE A 7 3.77 9.98 9.40
N VAL A 8 4.36 9.03 8.68
CA VAL A 8 3.60 8.13 7.79
C VAL A 8 2.60 7.30 8.58
N ALA A 9 2.98 6.81 9.78
CA ALA A 9 2.06 6.07 10.64
C ALA A 9 0.81 6.89 10.95
N THR A 10 0.96 8.17 11.30
CA THR A 10 -0.16 9.09 11.50
C THR A 10 -0.96 9.36 10.22
N TRP A 11 -0.28 9.52 9.08
CA TRP A 11 -0.95 9.87 7.82
C TRP A 11 -1.80 8.74 7.25
N VAL A 12 -1.38 7.48 7.39
CA VAL A 12 -2.17 6.36 6.86
C VAL A 12 -3.41 6.05 7.71
N ASP A 13 -3.50 6.62 8.91
CA ASP A 13 -4.67 6.53 9.79
C ASP A 13 -5.63 7.73 9.59
N ALA A 14 -5.31 8.66 8.68
CA ALA A 14 -6.15 9.80 8.38
C ALA A 14 -7.42 9.39 7.62
N ALA A 15 -8.51 10.15 7.82
CA ALA A 15 -9.75 9.96 7.08
C ALA A 15 -9.64 10.39 5.60
N ASP A 16 -8.75 11.33 5.27
CA ASP A 16 -8.58 11.84 3.91
C ASP A 16 -7.76 10.84 3.05
N PRO A 17 -8.35 10.27 1.97
CA PRO A 17 -7.64 9.35 1.08
C PRO A 17 -6.37 9.92 0.46
N LEU A 18 -6.30 11.25 0.26
CA LEU A 18 -5.11 11.90 -0.30
C LEU A 18 -3.95 11.92 0.70
N VAL A 19 -4.24 12.10 1.99
CA VAL A 19 -3.23 12.04 3.07
C VAL A 19 -2.72 10.61 3.22
N VAL A 20 -3.61 9.63 3.23
CA VAL A 20 -3.25 8.20 3.27
C VAL A 20 -2.38 7.84 2.06
N ARG A 21 -2.78 8.29 0.87
CA ARG A 21 -2.01 8.07 -0.35
C ARG A 21 -0.62 8.73 -0.27
N ALA A 22 -0.52 9.93 0.28
CA ALA A 22 0.75 10.62 0.45
C ALA A 22 1.67 9.82 1.38
N GLY A 23 1.14 9.25 2.46
CA GLY A 23 1.87 8.39 3.39
C GLY A 23 2.47 7.16 2.71
N ILE A 24 1.66 6.35 2.02
CA ILE A 24 2.16 5.14 1.35
C ILE A 24 3.16 5.46 0.23
N ALA A 25 2.96 6.56 -0.51
CA ALA A 25 3.87 6.98 -1.56
C ALA A 25 5.23 7.44 -0.99
N ALA A 26 5.22 8.12 0.15
CA ALA A 26 6.43 8.61 0.80
C ALA A 26 7.29 7.48 1.36
N ILE A 27 6.67 6.51 2.05
CA ILE A 27 7.41 5.41 2.68
C ILE A 27 7.86 4.35 1.65
N CYS A 28 7.15 4.19 0.54
CA CYS A 28 7.50 3.28 -0.55
C CYS A 28 8.54 3.86 -1.53
N GLU A 29 9.38 4.80 -1.09
CA GLU A 29 10.55 5.24 -1.84
C GLU A 29 11.66 4.17 -1.73
N PRO A 30 12.07 3.53 -2.85
CA PRO A 30 13.00 2.40 -2.81
C PRO A 30 14.30 2.65 -2.05
N ARG A 31 14.85 3.87 -2.09
CA ARG A 31 16.11 4.22 -1.40
C ARG A 31 16.00 4.11 0.12
N LEU A 32 14.79 4.27 0.68
CA LEU A 32 14.53 4.18 2.11
C LEU A 32 14.36 2.74 2.60
N LEU A 33 14.05 1.82 1.70
CA LEU A 33 13.69 0.44 2.04
C LEU A 33 14.89 -0.49 2.25
N ASN A 34 16.12 0.04 2.14
CA ASN A 34 17.33 -0.65 2.60
C ASN A 34 17.39 -0.77 4.13
N ASP A 35 16.62 0.05 4.84
CA ASP A 35 16.44 -0.06 6.30
C ASP A 35 15.29 -1.05 6.61
N PRO A 36 15.55 -2.18 7.28
CA PRO A 36 14.53 -3.20 7.55
C PRO A 36 13.32 -2.65 8.30
N LEU A 37 13.53 -1.73 9.26
CA LEU A 37 12.43 -1.11 10.01
C LEU A 37 11.52 -0.27 9.10
N THR A 38 12.09 0.36 8.07
CA THR A 38 11.34 1.12 7.08
C THR A 38 10.61 0.20 6.10
N ALA A 39 11.20 -0.93 5.71
CA ALA A 39 10.51 -1.96 4.92
C ALA A 39 9.28 -2.52 5.67
N THR A 40 9.42 -2.89 6.94
CA THR A 40 8.29 -3.30 7.79
C THR A 40 7.24 -2.20 7.92
N ALA A 41 7.66 -0.95 8.12
CA ALA A 41 6.73 0.18 8.19
C ALA A 41 5.98 0.42 6.86
N ALA A 42 6.63 0.18 5.72
CA ALA A 42 6.01 0.31 4.40
C ALA A 42 4.94 -0.76 4.15
N LEU A 43 5.19 -2.02 4.57
CA LEU A 43 4.17 -3.07 4.56
C LEU A 43 2.97 -2.70 5.43
N ALA A 44 3.22 -2.30 6.68
CA ALA A 44 2.17 -1.89 7.60
C ALA A 44 1.36 -0.68 7.09
N ALA A 45 2.02 0.28 6.44
CA ALA A 45 1.36 1.42 5.81
C ALA A 45 0.46 1.00 4.64
N CYS A 46 0.93 0.08 3.78
CA CYS A 46 0.11 -0.47 2.69
C CYS A 46 -1.09 -1.25 3.21
N ALA A 47 -0.91 -2.06 4.27
CA ALA A 47 -1.99 -2.79 4.92
C ALA A 47 -3.07 -1.84 5.48
N ARG A 48 -2.69 -0.84 6.27
CA ARG A 48 -3.64 0.14 6.81
C ARG A 48 -4.35 0.93 5.72
N ALA A 49 -3.62 1.40 4.71
CA ALA A 49 -4.23 2.07 3.56
C ALA A 49 -5.20 1.17 2.76
N THR A 50 -4.95 -0.14 2.70
CA THR A 50 -5.86 -1.12 2.08
C THR A 50 -7.14 -1.25 2.90
N VAL A 51 -7.05 -1.29 4.23
CA VAL A 51 -8.22 -1.25 5.13
C VAL A 51 -9.01 0.05 4.94
N THR A 52 -8.34 1.19 4.85
CA THR A 52 -9.00 2.49 4.58
C THR A 52 -9.76 2.47 3.26
N LEU A 53 -9.17 1.93 2.19
CA LEU A 53 -9.87 1.80 0.90
C LEU A 53 -11.10 0.89 1.00
N ALA A 54 -10.97 -0.25 1.70
CA ALA A 54 -12.05 -1.21 1.89
C ALA A 54 -13.24 -0.61 2.66
N ALA A 55 -12.95 0.23 3.67
CA ALA A 55 -13.96 0.86 4.51
C ALA A 55 -14.79 1.94 3.80
N ILE A 56 -14.34 2.46 2.64
CA ILE A 56 -15.08 3.47 1.88
C ILE A 56 -16.26 2.80 1.15
N PRO A 57 -17.49 3.31 1.28
CA PRO A 57 -18.65 2.79 0.56
C PRO A 57 -18.44 2.75 -0.96
N LEU A 58 -18.91 1.69 -1.63
CA LEU A 58 -18.72 1.51 -3.07
C LEU A 58 -19.20 2.69 -3.92
N SER A 59 -20.26 3.40 -3.48
CA SER A 59 -20.77 4.61 -4.14
C SER A 59 -19.74 5.75 -4.18
N ASP A 60 -18.89 5.84 -3.16
CA ASP A 60 -17.94 6.93 -2.96
C ASP A 60 -16.57 6.64 -3.57
N ARG A 61 -16.27 5.38 -3.90
CA ARG A 61 -14.97 5.00 -4.47
C ARG A 61 -14.69 5.55 -5.87
N ARG A 62 -15.70 6.11 -6.53
CA ARG A 62 -15.56 6.82 -7.81
C ARG A 62 -15.02 8.24 -7.63
N GLN A 63 -15.05 8.80 -6.42
CA GLN A 63 -14.47 10.10 -6.13
C GLN A 63 -12.97 10.10 -6.42
N ASP A 64 -12.46 11.21 -6.94
CA ASP A 64 -11.08 11.26 -7.45
C ASP A 64 -10.04 11.00 -6.36
N ALA A 65 -10.25 11.49 -5.14
CA ALA A 65 -9.37 11.23 -4.00
C ALA A 65 -9.20 9.73 -3.73
N VAL A 66 -10.29 8.97 -3.74
CA VAL A 66 -10.29 7.51 -3.50
C VAL A 66 -9.62 6.77 -4.66
N ARG A 67 -9.88 7.20 -5.90
CA ARG A 67 -9.20 6.65 -7.09
C ARG A 67 -7.70 6.88 -7.04
N VAL A 68 -7.25 8.03 -6.52
CA VAL A 68 -5.83 8.33 -6.33
C VAL A 68 -5.21 7.39 -5.29
N LEU A 69 -5.88 7.15 -4.16
CA LEU A 69 -5.44 6.16 -3.17
C LEU A 69 -5.35 4.75 -3.77
N ARG A 70 -6.41 4.28 -4.44
CA ARG A 70 -6.44 2.96 -5.09
C ARG A 70 -5.28 2.78 -6.08
N LYS A 71 -4.99 3.79 -6.90
CA LYS A 71 -3.83 3.77 -7.82
C LYS A 71 -2.50 3.75 -7.07
N GLY A 72 -2.40 4.46 -5.95
CA GLY A 72 -1.24 4.40 -5.06
C GLY A 72 -0.97 2.98 -4.57
N LEU A 73 -1.99 2.32 -4.02
CA LEU A 73 -1.92 0.93 -3.56
C LEU A 73 -1.56 -0.06 -4.68
N ALA A 74 -2.07 0.16 -5.90
CA ALA A 74 -1.75 -0.63 -7.10
C ALA A 74 -0.26 -0.55 -7.55
N TYR A 75 0.56 0.25 -6.87
CA TYR A 75 2.00 0.35 -7.08
C TYR A 75 2.80 0.10 -5.79
N CYS A 76 2.39 0.72 -4.67
CA CYS A 76 3.14 0.73 -3.41
C CYS A 76 3.32 -0.66 -2.82
N TRP A 77 2.29 -1.52 -2.90
CA TRP A 77 2.39 -2.91 -2.45
C TRP A 77 3.58 -3.64 -3.09
N SER A 78 3.75 -3.54 -4.41
CA SER A 78 4.88 -4.18 -5.08
C SER A 78 6.24 -3.70 -4.58
N VAL A 79 6.36 -2.41 -4.19
CA VAL A 79 7.61 -1.85 -3.66
C VAL A 79 7.88 -2.43 -2.27
N ALA A 80 6.88 -2.37 -1.38
CA ALA A 80 6.99 -2.86 -0.01
C ALA A 80 7.27 -4.36 0.04
N VAL A 81 6.56 -5.17 -0.75
CA VAL A 81 6.78 -6.62 -0.87
C VAL A 81 8.20 -6.92 -1.37
N ALA A 82 8.67 -6.20 -2.39
CA ALA A 82 10.03 -6.41 -2.90
C ALA A 82 11.13 -6.09 -1.88
N ALA A 83 10.85 -5.24 -0.89
CA ALA A 83 11.79 -4.91 0.17
C ALA A 83 11.77 -5.90 1.35
N SER A 84 10.65 -6.58 1.58
CA SER A 84 10.54 -7.65 2.59
C SER A 84 9.65 -8.78 2.05
N PRO A 85 10.18 -9.67 1.20
CA PRO A 85 9.36 -10.63 0.46
C PRO A 85 8.65 -11.66 1.34
N GLU A 86 9.33 -12.20 2.36
CA GLU A 86 8.78 -13.26 3.22
C GLU A 86 7.50 -12.80 3.93
N GLN A 87 7.59 -11.66 4.64
CA GLN A 87 6.43 -11.05 5.29
C GLN A 87 5.44 -10.48 4.27
N GLY A 88 5.96 -9.77 3.27
CA GLY A 88 5.14 -9.02 2.32
C GLY A 88 4.26 -9.89 1.45
N LEU A 89 4.73 -11.06 1.01
CA LEU A 89 3.91 -11.98 0.21
C LEU A 89 2.76 -12.56 1.04
N VAL A 90 3.00 -12.90 2.31
CA VAL A 90 1.93 -13.39 3.21
C VAL A 90 0.84 -12.33 3.38
N GLU A 91 1.22 -11.09 3.69
CA GLU A 91 0.25 -9.99 3.84
C GLU A 91 -0.45 -9.64 2.52
N PHE A 92 0.28 -9.62 1.41
CA PHE A 92 -0.26 -9.25 0.10
C PHE A 92 -1.29 -10.28 -0.41
N PHE A 93 -1.05 -11.57 -0.20
CA PHE A 93 -2.00 -12.61 -0.59
C PHE A 93 -3.16 -12.79 0.40
N ALA A 94 -3.09 -12.18 1.58
CA ALA A 94 -4.21 -12.13 2.51
C ALA A 94 -5.24 -11.03 2.18
N ILE A 95 -4.99 -10.19 1.16
CA ILE A 95 -5.93 -9.15 0.72
C ILE A 95 -7.21 -9.81 0.18
N ASP A 96 -8.36 -9.39 0.70
CA ASP A 96 -9.67 -9.87 0.26
C ASP A 96 -9.97 -9.42 -1.19
N THR A 97 -9.98 -10.39 -2.10
CA THR A 97 -10.24 -10.16 -3.52
C THR A 97 -11.73 -10.31 -3.91
N ASP A 98 -12.63 -10.52 -2.96
CA ASP A 98 -14.07 -10.41 -3.21
C ASP A 98 -14.48 -8.94 -3.41
N ASP A 99 -13.70 -8.02 -2.83
CA ASP A 99 -13.80 -6.59 -3.13
C ASP A 99 -13.22 -6.25 -4.52
N PRO A 100 -14.00 -5.65 -5.43
CA PRO A 100 -13.56 -5.42 -6.82
C PRO A 100 -12.40 -4.42 -6.95
N ASP A 101 -12.28 -3.44 -6.05
CA ASP A 101 -11.17 -2.49 -6.07
C ASP A 101 -9.89 -3.11 -5.53
N LEU A 102 -9.99 -3.95 -4.50
CA LEU A 102 -8.84 -4.68 -3.94
C LEU A 102 -8.36 -5.77 -4.89
N ALA A 103 -9.26 -6.52 -5.53
CA ALA A 103 -8.93 -7.45 -6.60
C ALA A 103 -8.16 -6.76 -7.74
N TRP A 104 -8.61 -5.55 -8.12
CA TRP A 104 -7.90 -4.73 -9.10
C TRP A 104 -6.51 -4.31 -8.61
N VAL A 105 -6.37 -3.85 -7.36
CA VAL A 105 -5.07 -3.50 -6.74
C VAL A 105 -4.10 -4.68 -6.78
N VAL A 106 -4.55 -5.88 -6.37
CA VAL A 106 -3.74 -7.11 -6.39
C VAL A 106 -3.30 -7.42 -7.82
N LYS A 107 -4.25 -7.46 -8.76
CA LYS A 107 -3.97 -7.71 -10.19
C LYS A 107 -2.94 -6.74 -10.76
N GLN A 108 -3.05 -5.44 -10.45
CA GLN A 108 -2.10 -4.44 -10.92
C GLN A 108 -0.68 -4.66 -10.35
N ASN A 109 -0.56 -5.02 -9.08
CA ASN A 109 0.73 -5.27 -8.45
C ASN A 109 1.41 -6.52 -9.03
N LEU A 110 0.66 -7.59 -9.30
CA LEU A 110 1.20 -8.81 -9.91
C LEU A 110 1.83 -8.59 -11.30
N THR A 111 1.45 -7.53 -12.02
CA THR A 111 2.08 -7.20 -13.31
C THR A 111 3.47 -6.58 -13.17
N LYS A 112 3.85 -6.09 -11.99
CA LYS A 112 5.11 -5.36 -11.78
C LYS A 112 6.29 -6.32 -11.86
N GLN A 113 7.35 -5.92 -12.56
CA GLN A 113 8.54 -6.77 -12.76
C GLN A 113 9.17 -7.25 -11.45
N ARG A 114 9.12 -6.43 -10.39
CA ARG A 114 9.58 -6.83 -9.06
C ARG A 114 8.76 -7.95 -8.43
N MET A 115 7.44 -7.98 -8.65
CA MET A 115 6.59 -9.09 -8.18
C MET A 115 6.84 -10.36 -8.99
N LYS A 116 6.97 -10.24 -10.31
CA LYS A 116 7.27 -11.36 -11.21
C LYS A 116 8.61 -12.07 -10.94
N LYS A 117 9.54 -11.41 -10.22
CA LYS A 117 10.83 -12.01 -9.84
C LYS A 117 10.75 -12.79 -8.52
N LEU A 118 9.69 -12.59 -7.74
CA LEU A 118 9.50 -13.20 -6.41
C LEU A 118 8.54 -14.39 -6.44
N LEU A 119 7.75 -14.53 -7.51
CA LEU A 119 6.75 -15.57 -7.75
C LEU A 119 7.25 -16.51 -8.85
#